data_AF-A0A9D2LRX6-F1
#
_entry.id   AF-A0A9D2LRX6-F1
#
_cell.length_a   1.000
_cell.length_b   1.000
_cell.length_c   1.000
_cell.angle_alpha   90.00
_cell.angle_beta   90.00
_cell.angle_gamma   90.00
#
_symmetry.space_group_name_H-M   'P 1'
#
loop_
_entity.id
_entity.type
_entity.pdbx_description
1 polymer ?
#
loop_
_entity_poly.entity_id
_entity_poly.type
_entity_poly.pdbx_seq_one_letter_code
_entity_poly.pdbx_strand_id
1 'polypeptide(L)'
;MMYHKICLSLLTASFLLAGAPVSVFAESEENLPESLEEIEDSISLNVKSLLDSFDAVGNNVSMHYEDGSVYSYYCYYTDDTYVLEDSDSYIEAVSDDTNYFYDPGTDTPGRFLFLTEEAYEDYIQSGYDVGSYTFENETMISITEEDGKIALVTQCSEEKAAEFITELGYEPQEGDVVQWRYQIDPENSFITSSSSVLIRNDGTETTLSEESLNTEPEEYVFSSEITERLDSEDSRTVTIITNPGTDQEAVFQETVGKGCSVVPIGYNNVLYTDEACTEEFSSNSDTESDVTLYAITNETDEETEETVQEESEQ
;
A
#
# COMPACT_ATOMS: atom_id res chain seq x y z
N MET A 1 -22.58 44.02 -49.47
CA MET A 1 -21.28 44.16 -48.78
C MET A 1 -20.68 42.76 -48.72
N MET A 2 -19.89 42.21 -49.65
CA MET A 2 -18.75 42.70 -50.43
C MET A 2 -17.74 43.46 -49.57
N TYR A 3 -16.59 42.83 -49.23
CA TYR A 3 -15.29 43.03 -49.90
C TYR A 3 -14.20 42.06 -49.33
N HIS A 4 -13.47 41.39 -50.25
CA HIS A 4 -11.99 41.09 -50.26
C HIS A 4 -11.39 40.17 -49.16
N LYS A 5 -10.73 39.02 -49.39
CA LYS A 5 -9.59 38.60 -50.26
C LYS A 5 -8.37 39.54 -50.25
N ILE A 6 -7.23 39.05 -49.71
CA ILE A 6 -5.80 39.15 -50.14
C ILE A 6 -4.95 38.47 -49.03
N CYS A 7 -4.21 37.37 -49.25
CA CYS A 7 -2.92 37.14 -49.96
C CYS A 7 -1.65 37.64 -49.24
N LEU A 8 -0.91 36.69 -48.64
CA LEU A 8 0.53 36.34 -48.80
C LEU A 8 1.54 37.44 -49.21
N SER A 9 2.59 37.67 -48.40
CA SER A 9 4.05 37.70 -48.74
C SER A 9 4.86 38.27 -47.56
N LEU A 10 5.78 37.50 -46.95
CA LEU A 10 7.22 37.43 -47.25
C LEU A 10 7.95 38.78 -47.12
N LEU A 11 8.69 38.95 -46.03
CA LEU A 11 9.84 39.87 -45.97
C LEU A 11 10.99 39.20 -45.22
N THR A 12 12.00 38.87 -46.02
CA THR A 12 13.35 38.46 -45.66
C THR A 12 14.04 39.52 -44.82
N ALA A 13 14.68 39.09 -43.72
CA ALA A 13 15.83 39.79 -43.16
C ALA A 13 16.94 38.77 -42.89
N SER A 14 17.96 38.79 -43.74
CA SER A 14 19.24 38.14 -43.50
C SER A 14 20.03 38.95 -42.50
N PHE A 15 20.48 38.32 -41.42
CA PHE A 15 21.70 38.73 -40.71
C PHE A 15 22.54 37.47 -40.48
N LEU A 16 23.80 37.57 -40.88
CA LEU A 16 24.84 36.54 -40.78
C LEU A 16 25.96 37.15 -39.94
N LEU A 17 26.60 36.29 -39.13
CA LEU A 17 27.76 36.50 -38.24
C LEU A 17 27.37 37.06 -36.84
N ALA A 18 27.84 36.53 -35.71
CA ALA A 18 29.00 35.72 -35.43
C ALA A 18 28.71 34.75 -34.25
N GLY A 19 29.49 33.67 -34.21
CA GLY A 19 29.34 32.55 -33.30
C GLY A 19 29.34 32.88 -31.79
N ALA A 20 28.41 32.25 -31.10
CA ALA A 20 28.63 31.71 -29.77
C ALA A 20 28.64 30.17 -29.93
N PRO A 21 29.49 29.43 -29.20
CA PRO A 21 29.45 27.98 -29.25
C PRO A 21 28.04 27.53 -28.88
N VAL A 22 27.41 26.77 -29.77
CA VAL A 22 26.37 25.83 -29.36
C VAL A 22 27.04 25.00 -28.28
N SER A 23 26.65 25.21 -27.03
CA SER A 23 26.83 24.18 -26.03
C SER A 23 26.06 22.99 -26.60
N VAL A 24 26.82 22.08 -27.18
CA VAL A 24 26.43 20.69 -27.31
C VAL A 24 26.03 20.32 -25.88
N PHE A 25 24.73 20.34 -25.59
CA PHE A 25 24.21 19.42 -24.61
C PHE A 25 24.62 18.09 -25.20
N ALA A 26 25.67 17.51 -24.62
CA ALA A 26 25.87 16.10 -24.74
C ALA A 26 24.57 15.52 -24.16
N GLU A 27 23.69 15.07 -25.04
CA GLU A 27 22.84 13.93 -24.74
C GLU A 27 23.81 12.91 -24.16
N SER A 28 23.86 12.78 -22.83
CA SER A 28 24.17 11.49 -22.28
C SER A 28 23.06 10.61 -22.82
N GLU A 29 23.38 9.76 -23.79
CA GLU A 29 22.70 8.47 -23.86
C GLU A 29 22.93 7.87 -22.46
N GLU A 30 22.03 8.17 -21.51
CA GLU A 30 21.89 7.32 -20.35
C GLU A 30 21.51 5.96 -20.94
N ASN A 31 22.40 4.99 -20.75
CA ASN A 31 22.09 3.63 -21.14
C ASN A 31 20.86 3.24 -20.32
N LEU A 32 19.72 3.10 -21.00
CA LEU A 32 18.52 2.56 -20.37
C LEU A 32 18.87 1.19 -19.76
N PRO A 33 18.31 0.87 -18.58
CA PRO A 33 18.45 -0.45 -17.97
C PRO A 33 18.18 -1.57 -18.98
N GLU A 34 19.01 -2.61 -18.97
CA GLU A 34 18.90 -3.75 -19.90
C GLU A 34 18.09 -4.92 -19.30
N SER A 35 17.77 -4.88 -18.01
CA SER A 35 17.03 -5.94 -17.29
C SER A 35 16.18 -5.40 -16.14
N LEU A 36 15.21 -6.20 -15.67
CA LEU A 36 14.43 -5.86 -14.47
C LEU A 36 15.30 -5.85 -13.21
N GLU A 37 16.26 -6.77 -13.08
CA GLU A 37 17.19 -6.81 -11.94
C GLU A 37 17.98 -5.49 -11.81
N GLU A 38 18.43 -4.91 -12.92
CA GLU A 38 19.07 -3.58 -12.91
C GLU A 38 18.12 -2.46 -12.51
N ILE A 39 16.83 -2.57 -12.83
CA ILE A 39 15.81 -1.60 -12.41
C ILE A 39 15.56 -1.75 -10.91
N GLU A 40 15.30 -2.96 -10.42
CA GLU A 40 15.07 -3.27 -9.00
C GLU A 40 16.22 -2.78 -8.11
N ASP A 41 17.47 -2.99 -8.56
CA ASP A 41 18.66 -2.54 -7.84
C ASP A 41 18.84 -1.01 -7.86
N SER A 42 18.24 -0.31 -8.82
CA SER A 42 18.49 1.11 -9.06
C SER A 42 17.36 2.04 -8.62
N ILE A 43 16.14 1.53 -8.41
CA ILE A 43 14.99 2.35 -8.03
C ILE A 43 14.42 2.02 -6.64
N SER A 44 13.90 3.05 -5.99
CA SER A 44 13.15 2.90 -4.74
C SER A 44 11.78 2.32 -5.05
N LEU A 45 11.63 1.03 -4.75
CA LEU A 45 10.39 0.28 -4.95
C LEU A 45 9.48 0.28 -3.72
N ASN A 46 9.99 0.61 -2.54
CA ASN A 46 9.20 0.61 -1.30
C ASN A 46 9.13 1.99 -0.66
N VAL A 47 8.06 2.21 0.10
CA VAL A 47 7.77 3.49 0.77
C VAL A 47 8.91 3.93 1.70
N LYS A 48 9.53 3.00 2.42
CA LYS A 48 10.62 3.33 3.35
C LYS A 48 11.84 3.93 2.63
N SER A 49 12.24 3.37 1.48
CA SER A 49 13.31 3.93 0.66
C SER A 49 12.94 5.29 0.08
N LEU A 50 11.65 5.54 -0.20
CA LEU A 50 11.18 6.86 -0.63
C LEU A 50 11.27 7.90 0.50
N LEU A 51 10.96 7.51 1.73
CA LEU A 51 11.03 8.38 2.90
C LEU A 51 12.47 8.78 3.26
N ASP A 52 13.49 8.03 2.83
CA ASP A 52 14.90 8.50 2.90
C ASP A 52 15.16 9.76 2.05
N SER A 53 14.31 10.02 1.06
CA SER A 53 14.45 11.13 0.09
C SER A 53 13.35 12.20 0.21
N PHE A 54 12.20 11.87 0.78
CA PHE A 54 11.03 12.74 0.89
C PHE A 54 10.48 12.75 2.31
N ASP A 55 10.07 13.92 2.80
CA ASP A 55 9.51 14.05 4.16
C ASP A 55 8.16 13.31 4.31
N ALA A 56 7.42 13.15 3.21
CA ALA A 56 6.16 12.44 3.16
C ALA A 56 5.90 11.87 1.77
N VAL A 57 5.11 10.80 1.71
CA VAL A 57 4.70 10.14 0.47
C VAL A 57 3.21 9.88 0.50
N GLY A 58 2.51 10.25 -0.56
CA GLY A 58 1.12 9.90 -0.81
C GLY A 58 1.02 8.91 -1.97
N ASN A 59 0.10 7.97 -1.90
CA ASN A 59 -0.14 7.00 -2.96
C ASN A 59 -1.64 6.87 -3.21
N ASN A 60 -2.09 7.07 -4.45
CA ASN A 60 -3.48 6.83 -4.84
C ASN A 60 -3.56 5.57 -5.68
N VAL A 61 -4.37 4.62 -5.26
CA VAL A 61 -4.61 3.35 -5.95
C VAL A 61 -6.08 3.25 -6.37
N SER A 62 -6.35 2.70 -7.53
CA SER A 62 -7.69 2.33 -8.00
C SER A 62 -7.67 0.95 -8.62
N MET A 63 -8.64 0.11 -8.24
CA MET A 63 -8.87 -1.23 -8.77
C MET A 63 -10.24 -1.29 -9.46
N HIS A 64 -10.26 -1.82 -10.68
CA HIS A 64 -11.43 -1.92 -11.55
C HIS A 64 -11.89 -3.37 -11.64
N TYR A 65 -13.13 -3.64 -11.23
CA TYR A 65 -13.70 -4.99 -11.20
C TYR A 65 -14.54 -5.29 -12.44
N GLU A 66 -14.77 -6.57 -12.73
CA GLU A 66 -15.57 -7.00 -13.90
C GLU A 66 -16.99 -6.43 -13.90
N ASP A 67 -17.60 -6.26 -12.72
CA ASP A 67 -18.95 -5.72 -12.57
C ASP A 67 -19.05 -4.20 -12.81
N GLY A 68 -17.91 -3.55 -13.05
CA GLY A 68 -17.78 -2.11 -13.28
C GLY A 68 -17.69 -1.28 -12.01
N SER A 69 -17.65 -1.91 -10.82
CA SER A 69 -17.29 -1.22 -9.59
C SER A 69 -15.80 -0.85 -9.61
N VAL A 70 -15.49 0.24 -8.90
CA VAL A 70 -14.14 0.72 -8.70
C VAL A 70 -13.94 0.88 -7.21
N TYR A 71 -12.93 0.22 -6.68
CA TYR A 71 -12.45 0.45 -5.32
C TYR A 71 -11.19 1.30 -5.42
N SER A 72 -11.13 2.40 -4.69
CA SER A 72 -9.93 3.23 -4.65
C SER A 72 -9.53 3.49 -3.21
N TYR A 73 -8.25 3.66 -2.96
CA TYR A 73 -7.76 4.09 -1.67
C TYR A 73 -6.57 5.03 -1.83
N TYR A 74 -6.41 5.88 -0.82
CA TYR A 74 -5.29 6.78 -0.67
C TYR A 74 -4.50 6.37 0.55
N CYS A 75 -3.19 6.23 0.39
CA CYS A 75 -2.28 6.06 1.50
C CYS A 75 -1.43 7.31 1.71
N TYR A 76 -1.18 7.68 2.96
CA TYR A 76 -0.24 8.73 3.35
C TYR A 76 0.78 8.17 4.32
N TYR A 77 2.03 8.52 4.08
CA TYR A 77 3.19 7.98 4.77
C TYR A 77 4.14 9.10 5.20
N THR A 78 4.65 8.98 6.41
CA THR A 78 5.87 9.63 6.91
C THR A 78 6.68 8.59 7.68
N ASP A 79 7.82 8.99 8.26
CA ASP A 79 8.63 8.09 9.11
C ASP A 79 7.86 7.50 10.30
N ASP A 80 6.85 8.22 10.80
CA ASP A 80 6.12 7.88 12.03
C ASP A 80 4.60 7.72 11.82
N THR A 81 4.10 7.94 10.60
CA THR A 81 2.66 7.97 10.32
C THR A 81 2.31 7.12 9.11
N TYR A 82 1.30 6.27 9.27
CA TYR A 82 0.63 5.53 8.21
C TYR A 82 -0.86 5.86 8.24
N VAL A 83 -1.40 6.22 7.07
CA VAL A 83 -2.84 6.40 6.88
C VAL A 83 -3.27 5.68 5.63
N LEU A 84 -4.42 5.02 5.70
CA LEU A 84 -5.18 4.51 4.56
C LEU A 84 -6.60 5.06 4.65
N GLU A 85 -7.08 5.65 3.55
CA GLU A 85 -8.47 6.07 3.38
C GLU A 85 -9.03 5.49 2.09
N ASP A 86 -10.11 4.72 2.17
CA ASP A 86 -10.73 4.11 1.00
C ASP A 86 -11.88 4.94 0.40
N SER A 87 -12.39 4.51 -0.76
CA SER A 87 -13.48 5.16 -1.49
C SER A 87 -14.81 5.18 -0.73
N ASP A 88 -14.98 4.30 0.24
CA ASP A 88 -16.15 4.25 1.10
C ASP A 88 -16.00 5.14 2.34
N SER A 89 -14.86 5.84 2.48
CA SER A 89 -14.44 6.67 3.63
C SER A 89 -14.09 5.86 4.87
N TYR A 90 -13.73 4.58 4.72
CA TYR A 90 -13.06 3.84 5.78
C TYR A 90 -11.67 4.43 5.97
N ILE A 91 -11.27 4.60 7.23
CA ILE A 91 -9.97 5.17 7.57
C ILE A 91 -9.25 4.24 8.53
N GLU A 92 -7.96 4.01 8.28
CA GLU A 92 -6.99 3.54 9.27
C GLU A 92 -5.90 4.61 9.37
N ALA A 93 -5.59 5.05 10.58
CA ALA A 93 -4.56 6.06 10.80
C ALA A 93 -3.77 5.68 12.04
N VAL A 94 -2.46 5.55 11.90
CA VAL A 94 -1.55 5.19 12.97
C VAL A 94 -0.38 6.15 12.96
N SER A 95 -0.04 6.65 14.13
CA SER A 95 1.15 7.44 14.41
C SER A 95 1.68 7.13 15.80
N ASP A 96 2.87 7.61 16.13
CA ASP A 96 3.48 7.45 17.46
C ASP A 96 2.57 7.90 18.63
N ASP A 97 1.79 8.97 18.43
CA ASP A 97 0.98 9.57 19.49
C ASP A 97 -0.51 9.19 19.44
N THR A 98 -1.00 8.71 18.30
CA THR A 98 -2.42 8.40 18.11
C THR A 98 -2.62 7.31 17.07
N ASN A 99 -3.61 6.46 17.31
CA ASN A 99 -4.13 5.56 16.29
C ASN A 99 -5.66 5.54 16.34
N TYR A 100 -6.29 5.41 15.17
CA TYR A 100 -7.70 5.08 15.08
C TYR A 100 -8.01 4.36 13.77
N PHE A 101 -9.18 3.74 13.76
CA PHE A 101 -9.89 3.44 12.53
C PHE A 101 -11.30 4.02 12.58
N TYR A 102 -11.93 4.16 11.42
CA TYR A 102 -13.32 4.57 11.31
C TYR A 102 -14.03 3.77 10.22
N ASP A 103 -15.10 3.07 10.62
CA ASP A 103 -15.99 2.38 9.69
C ASP A 103 -17.26 3.21 9.43
N PRO A 104 -17.40 3.81 8.23
CA PRO A 104 -18.58 4.60 7.86
C PRO A 104 -19.82 3.74 7.64
N GLY A 105 -19.68 2.44 7.34
CA GLY A 105 -20.79 1.51 7.18
C GLY A 105 -21.52 1.25 8.49
N THR A 106 -20.80 1.33 9.62
CA THR A 106 -21.37 1.19 10.97
C THR A 106 -21.38 2.47 11.80
N ASP A 107 -20.79 3.57 11.29
CA ASP A 107 -20.53 4.80 12.04
C ASP A 107 -19.75 4.53 13.34
N THR A 108 -18.74 3.66 13.25
CA THR A 108 -17.98 3.18 14.42
C THR A 108 -16.52 3.60 14.31
N PRO A 109 -16.08 4.60 15.09
CA PRO A 109 -14.66 4.81 15.32
C PRO A 109 -14.12 3.76 16.29
N GLY A 110 -12.84 3.47 16.19
CA GLY A 110 -12.16 2.62 17.15
C GLY A 110 -10.67 2.85 17.22
N ARG A 111 -10.01 2.12 18.13
CA ARG A 111 -8.56 2.11 18.29
C ARG A 111 -7.99 0.73 18.04
N PHE A 112 -6.77 0.69 17.55
CA PHE A 112 -5.93 -0.49 17.54
C PHE A 112 -5.25 -0.63 18.90
N LEU A 113 -5.34 -1.82 19.49
CA LEU A 113 -4.60 -2.17 20.70
C LEU A 113 -3.50 -3.15 20.32
N PHE A 114 -2.29 -2.63 20.11
CA PHE A 114 -1.12 -3.45 19.79
C PHE A 114 -0.66 -4.23 21.03
N LEU A 115 -0.67 -5.56 20.93
CA LEU A 115 -0.34 -6.47 22.02
C LEU A 115 1.18 -6.69 22.16
N THR A 116 1.97 -6.26 21.19
CA THR A 116 3.44 -6.26 21.24
C THR A 116 3.98 -5.06 20.46
N GLU A 117 5.24 -4.68 20.75
CA GLU A 117 5.98 -3.69 19.94
C GLU A 117 6.18 -4.21 18.51
N GLU A 118 6.51 -5.50 18.35
CA GLU A 118 6.60 -6.19 17.06
C GLU A 118 5.29 -6.08 16.25
N ALA A 119 4.12 -6.22 16.89
CA ALA A 119 2.84 -6.09 16.19
C ALA A 119 2.58 -4.66 15.69
N TYR A 120 3.10 -3.65 16.39
CA TYR A 120 3.06 -2.27 15.91
C TYR A 120 4.01 -2.07 14.73
N GLU A 121 5.26 -2.52 14.85
CA GLU A 121 6.27 -2.43 13.79
C GLU A 121 5.83 -3.17 12.53
N ASP A 122 5.32 -4.39 12.67
CA ASP A 122 4.76 -5.20 11.57
C ASP A 122 3.57 -4.51 10.92
N TYR A 123 2.69 -3.88 11.70
CA TYR A 123 1.54 -3.18 11.15
C TYR A 123 1.98 -1.97 10.31
N ILE A 124 2.87 -1.12 10.85
CA ILE A 124 3.43 0.01 10.10
C ILE A 124 4.18 -0.47 8.84
N GLN A 125 4.99 -1.52 8.97
CA GLN A 125 5.73 -2.09 7.84
C GLN A 125 4.78 -2.66 6.77
N SER A 126 3.71 -3.35 7.18
CA SER A 126 2.69 -3.85 6.24
C SER A 126 1.99 -2.69 5.50
N GLY A 127 1.80 -1.55 6.17
CA GLY A 127 1.31 -0.33 5.54
C GLY A 127 2.26 0.17 4.45
N TYR A 128 3.58 0.12 4.66
CA TYR A 128 4.58 0.45 3.63
C TYR A 128 4.54 -0.51 2.44
N ASP A 129 4.24 -1.79 2.66
CA ASP A 129 4.14 -2.77 1.58
C ASP A 129 2.93 -2.52 0.66
N VAL A 130 1.84 -1.92 1.17
CA VAL A 130 0.65 -1.54 0.38
C VAL A 130 0.99 -0.53 -0.73
N GLY A 131 2.00 0.32 -0.52
CA GLY A 131 2.48 1.30 -1.51
C GLY A 131 3.75 0.86 -2.26
N SER A 132 4.13 -0.43 -2.18
CA SER A 132 5.39 -0.93 -2.72
C SER A 132 5.20 -1.70 -4.03
N TYR A 133 6.21 -1.59 -4.90
CA TYR A 133 6.28 -2.26 -6.19
C TYR A 133 7.15 -3.52 -6.11
N THR A 134 6.78 -4.55 -6.85
CA THR A 134 7.62 -5.72 -7.10
C THR A 134 7.43 -6.17 -8.54
N PHE A 135 8.52 -6.57 -9.21
CA PHE A 135 8.43 -7.18 -10.55
C PHE A 135 8.47 -8.71 -10.49
N GLU A 136 8.18 -9.30 -9.31
CA GLU A 136 8.17 -10.74 -9.13
C GLU A 136 7.26 -11.44 -10.14
N ASN A 137 7.83 -12.41 -10.86
CA ASN A 137 7.15 -13.18 -11.92
C ASN A 137 6.77 -12.36 -13.16
N GLU A 138 7.34 -11.16 -13.33
CA GLU A 138 7.19 -10.36 -14.53
C GLU A 138 8.39 -10.54 -15.48
N THR A 139 8.17 -10.20 -16.75
CA THR A 139 9.21 -10.13 -17.77
C THR A 139 9.13 -8.79 -18.47
N MET A 140 10.27 -8.11 -18.62
CA MET A 140 10.35 -6.86 -19.37
C MET A 140 9.99 -7.08 -20.84
N ILE A 141 9.01 -6.32 -21.33
CA ILE A 141 8.57 -6.32 -22.72
C ILE A 141 9.20 -5.16 -23.49
N SER A 142 9.24 -3.97 -22.89
CA SER A 142 9.87 -2.79 -23.47
C SER A 142 10.28 -1.78 -22.41
N ILE A 143 11.32 -1.02 -22.73
CA ILE A 143 11.75 0.16 -21.99
C ILE A 143 12.03 1.28 -22.98
N THR A 144 11.44 2.46 -22.75
CA THR A 144 11.59 3.63 -23.61
C THR A 144 11.72 4.89 -22.77
N GLU A 145 12.29 5.95 -23.35
CA GLU A 145 12.25 7.28 -22.74
C GLU A 145 11.12 8.09 -23.36
N GLU A 146 10.24 8.64 -22.52
CA GLU A 146 9.07 9.43 -22.92
C GLU A 146 8.97 10.67 -22.03
N ASP A 147 8.99 11.87 -22.63
CA ASP A 147 8.87 13.15 -21.94
C ASP A 147 9.84 13.32 -20.74
N GLY A 148 11.05 12.77 -20.83
CA GLY A 148 12.07 12.82 -19.78
C GLY A 148 11.86 11.82 -18.64
N LYS A 149 10.95 10.86 -18.81
CA LYS A 149 10.73 9.73 -17.90
C LYS A 149 11.07 8.41 -18.60
N ILE A 150 11.32 7.37 -17.81
CA ILE A 150 11.45 6.01 -18.32
C ILE A 150 10.07 5.34 -18.29
N ALA A 151 9.58 4.92 -19.45
CA ALA A 151 8.39 4.10 -19.59
C ALA A 151 8.81 2.63 -19.66
N LEU A 152 8.44 1.85 -18.64
CA LEU A 152 8.70 0.41 -18.55
C LEU A 152 7.40 -0.36 -18.74
N VAL A 153 7.40 -1.36 -19.63
CA VAL A 153 6.30 -2.30 -19.78
C VAL A 153 6.79 -3.69 -19.44
N THR A 154 6.09 -4.35 -18.52
CA THR A 154 6.34 -5.72 -18.12
C THR A 154 5.09 -6.57 -18.32
N GLN A 155 5.24 -7.88 -18.24
CA GLN A 155 4.15 -8.83 -18.37
C GLN A 155 4.39 -10.03 -17.48
N CYS A 156 3.36 -10.52 -16.78
CA CYS A 156 3.45 -11.76 -16.02
C CYS A 156 3.20 -13.00 -16.89
N SER A 157 3.38 -14.19 -16.31
CA SER A 157 2.95 -15.45 -16.93
C SER A 157 1.42 -15.55 -17.02
N GLU A 158 0.90 -16.43 -17.89
CA GLU A 158 -0.55 -16.68 -18.00
C GLU A 158 -1.15 -17.20 -16.68
N GLU A 159 -0.39 -17.99 -15.91
CA GLU A 159 -0.82 -18.50 -14.60
C GLU A 159 -1.02 -17.34 -13.60
N LYS A 160 -0.05 -16.43 -13.53
CA LYS A 160 -0.15 -15.24 -12.67
C LYS A 160 -1.19 -14.23 -13.14
N ALA A 161 -1.36 -14.09 -14.45
CA ALA A 161 -2.42 -13.29 -15.02
C ALA A 161 -3.79 -13.85 -14.59
N ALA A 162 -4.00 -15.16 -14.67
CA ALA A 162 -5.24 -15.80 -14.28
C ALA A 162 -5.54 -15.64 -12.79
N GLU A 163 -4.54 -15.78 -11.91
CA GLU A 163 -4.67 -15.51 -10.46
C GLU A 163 -5.15 -14.06 -10.23
N PHE A 164 -4.42 -13.08 -10.77
CA PHE A 164 -4.69 -11.65 -10.56
C PHE A 164 -6.09 -11.23 -11.05
N ILE A 165 -6.47 -11.61 -12.27
CA ILE A 165 -7.76 -11.17 -12.84
C ILE A 165 -8.97 -11.85 -12.17
N THR A 166 -8.77 -13.05 -11.61
CA THR A 166 -9.83 -13.75 -10.86
C THR A 166 -10.17 -13.03 -9.56
N GLU A 167 -9.17 -12.45 -8.87
CA GLU A 167 -9.39 -11.63 -7.68
C GLU A 167 -10.22 -10.37 -7.97
N LEU A 168 -10.10 -9.85 -9.19
CA LEU A 168 -10.89 -8.71 -9.71
C LEU A 168 -12.23 -9.14 -10.33
N GLY A 169 -12.57 -10.42 -10.23
CA GLY A 169 -13.85 -10.98 -10.69
C GLY A 169 -13.92 -11.32 -12.18
N TYR A 170 -12.83 -11.19 -12.94
CA TYR A 170 -12.81 -11.56 -14.35
C TYR A 170 -12.58 -13.06 -14.53
N GLU A 171 -13.30 -13.68 -15.46
CA GLU A 171 -13.03 -15.06 -15.86
C GLU A 171 -11.78 -15.14 -16.77
N PRO A 172 -10.77 -15.97 -16.44
CA PRO A 172 -9.60 -16.19 -17.30
C PRO A 172 -9.93 -16.88 -18.62
N GLN A 173 -9.32 -16.42 -19.71
CA GLN A 173 -9.44 -17.01 -21.05
C GLN A 173 -8.07 -17.40 -21.59
N GLU A 174 -8.05 -18.37 -22.51
CA GLU A 174 -6.81 -18.80 -23.17
C GLU A 174 -6.21 -17.64 -23.99
N GLY A 175 -4.94 -17.33 -23.71
CA GLY A 175 -4.19 -16.25 -24.34
C GLY A 175 -4.37 -14.88 -23.70
N ASP A 176 -5.06 -14.79 -22.55
CA ASP A 176 -5.07 -13.58 -21.74
C ASP A 176 -3.69 -13.31 -21.15
N VAL A 177 -3.28 -12.04 -21.17
CA VAL A 177 -2.07 -11.57 -20.51
C VAL A 177 -2.38 -10.33 -19.70
N VAL A 178 -1.63 -10.13 -18.60
CA VAL A 178 -1.64 -8.88 -17.85
C VAL A 178 -0.30 -8.19 -18.05
N GLN A 179 -0.35 -6.93 -18.46
CA GLN A 179 0.82 -6.07 -18.59
C GLN A 179 0.78 -4.97 -17.53
N TRP A 180 1.92 -4.71 -16.91
CA TRP A 180 2.11 -3.52 -16.10
C TRP A 180 2.86 -2.46 -16.90
N ARG A 181 2.43 -1.22 -16.76
CA ARG A 181 2.98 -0.04 -17.44
C ARG A 181 3.40 0.95 -16.36
N TYR A 182 4.71 1.10 -16.19
CA TYR A 182 5.32 1.95 -15.17
C TYR A 182 5.90 3.22 -15.79
N GLN A 183 5.87 4.32 -15.02
CA GLN A 183 6.55 5.58 -15.32
C GLN A 183 7.56 5.87 -14.22
N ILE A 184 8.84 5.80 -14.55
CA ILE A 184 9.95 5.95 -13.61
C ILE A 184 10.57 7.34 -13.79
N ASP A 185 10.79 8.04 -12.68
CA ASP A 185 11.61 9.24 -12.63
C ASP A 185 13.09 8.83 -12.64
N PRO A 186 13.84 9.13 -13.72
CA PRO A 186 15.25 8.75 -13.81
C PRO A 186 16.17 9.60 -12.93
N GLU A 187 15.78 10.83 -12.58
CA GLU A 187 16.61 11.72 -11.74
C GLU A 187 16.60 11.29 -10.28
N ASN A 188 15.43 10.84 -9.81
CA ASN A 188 15.20 10.47 -8.42
C ASN A 188 15.08 8.95 -8.21
N SER A 189 15.10 8.18 -9.29
CA SER A 189 15.06 6.71 -9.28
C SER A 189 13.86 6.13 -8.54
N PHE A 190 12.64 6.47 -8.92
CA PHE A 190 11.43 5.84 -8.36
C PHE A 190 10.26 5.79 -9.35
N ILE A 191 9.29 4.90 -9.11
CA ILE A 191 8.06 4.82 -9.92
C ILE A 191 7.10 5.95 -9.51
N THR A 192 6.80 6.83 -10.46
CA THR A 192 5.83 7.93 -10.29
C THR A 192 4.38 7.48 -10.50
N SER A 193 4.16 6.45 -11.32
CA SER A 193 2.83 5.87 -11.55
C SER A 193 2.93 4.49 -12.17
N SER A 194 1.92 3.66 -11.92
CA SER A 194 1.76 2.35 -12.56
C SER A 194 0.33 2.14 -13.05
N SER A 195 0.15 1.23 -14.00
CA SER A 195 -1.17 0.70 -14.33
C SER A 195 -1.04 -0.76 -14.77
N SER A 196 -2.00 -1.59 -14.39
CA SER A 196 -2.10 -2.97 -14.89
C SER A 196 -3.24 -3.06 -15.90
N VAL A 197 -3.01 -3.80 -16.99
CA VAL A 197 -3.93 -3.89 -18.14
C VAL A 197 -4.09 -5.35 -18.54
N LEU A 198 -5.33 -5.83 -18.54
CA LEU A 198 -5.71 -7.10 -19.15
C LEU A 198 -5.79 -6.94 -20.65
N ILE A 199 -5.04 -7.76 -21.38
CA ILE A 199 -5.09 -7.84 -22.83
C ILE A 199 -5.66 -9.19 -23.22
N ARG A 200 -6.86 -9.18 -23.80
CA ARG A 200 -7.53 -10.40 -24.29
C ARG A 200 -6.90 -10.84 -25.62
N ASN A 201 -7.11 -12.11 -25.99
CA ASN A 201 -6.60 -12.69 -27.23
C ASN A 201 -7.09 -11.97 -28.51
N ASP A 202 -8.21 -11.24 -28.46
CA ASP A 202 -8.70 -10.42 -29.58
C ASP A 202 -8.05 -9.02 -29.65
N GLY A 203 -7.13 -8.72 -28.73
CA GLY A 203 -6.42 -7.45 -28.58
C GLY A 203 -7.19 -6.39 -27.80
N THR A 204 -8.34 -6.71 -27.21
CA THR A 204 -9.06 -5.78 -26.32
C THR A 204 -8.26 -5.55 -25.05
N GLU A 205 -8.06 -4.29 -24.70
CA GLU A 205 -7.42 -3.87 -23.46
C GLU A 205 -8.47 -3.39 -22.44
N THR A 206 -8.30 -3.82 -21.18
CA THR A 206 -9.06 -3.37 -20.02
C THR A 206 -8.09 -2.98 -18.92
N THR A 207 -8.16 -1.73 -18.44
CA THR A 207 -7.42 -1.32 -17.24
C THR A 207 -7.98 -2.05 -16.02
N LEU A 208 -7.09 -2.67 -15.25
CA LEU A 208 -7.41 -3.42 -14.04
C LEU A 208 -7.06 -2.62 -12.79
N SER A 209 -5.91 -1.94 -12.79
CA SER A 209 -5.53 -1.03 -11.72
C SER A 209 -4.75 0.17 -12.22
N GLU A 210 -4.81 1.25 -11.45
CA GLU A 210 -4.04 2.48 -11.66
C GLU A 210 -3.47 2.93 -10.32
N GLU A 211 -2.25 3.45 -10.35
CA GLU A 211 -1.55 3.92 -9.18
C GLU A 211 -0.75 5.18 -9.49
N SER A 212 -0.74 6.13 -8.55
CA SER A 212 0.06 7.35 -8.69
C SER A 212 0.67 7.78 -7.36
N LEU A 213 1.98 8.03 -7.42
CA LEU A 213 2.76 8.52 -6.30
C LEU A 213 2.73 10.05 -6.26
N ASN A 214 2.60 10.61 -5.06
CA ASN A 214 2.78 12.02 -4.78
C ASN A 214 3.87 12.19 -3.70
N THR A 215 4.98 12.81 -4.05
CA THR A 215 6.10 13.07 -3.13
C THR A 215 5.98 14.42 -2.39
N GLU A 216 4.95 15.20 -2.69
CA GLU A 216 4.58 16.41 -1.96
C GLU A 216 3.09 16.35 -1.56
N PRO A 217 2.65 15.33 -0.78
CA PRO A 217 1.27 15.24 -0.32
C PRO A 217 0.93 16.38 0.65
N GLU A 218 -0.36 16.76 0.68
CA GLU A 218 -0.85 17.59 1.77
C GLU A 218 -0.73 16.82 3.09
N GLU A 219 -0.28 17.51 4.15
CA GLU A 219 -0.14 16.93 5.48
C GLU A 219 -1.48 16.35 5.94
N TYR A 220 -1.47 15.08 6.37
CA TYR A 220 -2.67 14.45 6.89
C TYR A 220 -3.02 15.04 8.26
N VAL A 221 -4.28 15.45 8.40
CA VAL A 221 -4.80 16.00 9.66
C VAL A 221 -5.78 15.00 10.24
N PHE A 222 -5.40 14.40 11.37
CA PHE A 222 -6.26 13.50 12.15
C PHE A 222 -7.59 14.19 12.49
N SER A 223 -8.70 13.46 12.30
CA SER A 223 -10.04 14.00 12.51
C SER A 223 -10.28 14.27 13.99
N SER A 224 -10.51 15.54 14.34
CA SER A 224 -10.87 15.93 15.71
C SER A 224 -12.22 15.33 16.13
N GLU A 225 -13.14 15.12 15.20
CA GLU A 225 -14.45 14.50 15.49
C GLU A 225 -14.29 13.03 15.92
N ILE A 226 -13.42 12.28 15.25
CA ILE A 226 -13.15 10.88 15.59
C ILE A 226 -12.43 10.82 16.94
N THR A 227 -11.39 11.62 17.14
CA THR A 227 -10.62 11.62 18.40
C THR A 227 -11.47 12.09 19.60
N GLU A 228 -12.34 13.09 19.43
CA GLU A 228 -13.29 13.52 20.47
C GLU A 228 -14.27 12.41 20.88
N ARG A 229 -14.71 11.57 19.94
CA ARG A 229 -15.57 10.40 20.24
C ARG A 229 -14.77 9.34 21.01
N LEU A 230 -13.55 9.05 20.58
CA LEU A 230 -12.67 8.06 21.21
C LEU A 230 -12.25 8.49 22.62
N ASP A 231 -12.02 9.79 22.85
CA ASP A 231 -11.52 10.33 24.12
C ASP A 231 -12.62 10.90 25.03
N SER A 232 -13.88 10.57 24.76
CA SER A 232 -15.06 11.00 25.52
C SER A 232 -14.94 10.64 27.01
N GLU A 233 -15.42 11.53 27.90
CA GLU A 233 -15.53 11.25 29.35
C GLU A 233 -16.51 10.11 29.65
N ASP A 234 -17.50 9.88 28.78
CA ASP A 234 -18.39 8.71 28.86
C ASP A 234 -17.73 7.54 28.13
N SER A 235 -16.78 6.91 28.81
CA SER A 235 -15.90 5.88 28.28
C SER A 235 -16.13 4.49 28.86
N ARG A 236 -15.47 3.52 28.26
CA ARG A 236 -15.31 2.15 28.70
C ARG A 236 -13.86 1.72 28.57
N THR A 237 -13.46 0.70 29.30
CA THR A 237 -12.14 0.07 29.18
C THR A 237 -12.25 -1.35 28.64
N VAL A 238 -11.45 -1.65 27.62
CA VAL A 238 -11.21 -3.00 27.11
C VAL A 238 -9.91 -3.49 27.70
N THR A 239 -9.95 -4.63 28.39
CA THR A 239 -8.77 -5.31 28.94
C THR A 239 -8.57 -6.64 28.23
N ILE A 240 -7.35 -6.91 27.79
CA ILE A 240 -6.96 -8.19 27.19
C ILE A 240 -5.86 -8.81 28.05
N ILE A 241 -6.09 -10.04 28.49
CA ILE A 241 -5.15 -10.81 29.29
C ILE A 241 -4.64 -11.98 28.44
N THR A 242 -3.37 -11.97 28.09
CA THR A 242 -2.73 -13.08 27.37
C THR A 242 -2.20 -14.12 28.35
N ASN A 243 -2.24 -15.40 27.98
CA ASN A 243 -1.76 -16.55 28.74
C ASN A 243 -2.12 -16.54 30.24
N PRO A 244 -3.42 -16.41 30.58
CA PRO A 244 -3.86 -16.27 31.97
C PRO A 244 -3.39 -17.43 32.85
N GLY A 245 -2.91 -17.11 34.04
CA GLY A 245 -2.44 -18.07 35.04
C GLY A 245 -1.08 -18.71 34.74
N THR A 246 -0.33 -18.18 33.77
CA THR A 246 1.01 -18.65 33.41
C THR A 246 2.10 -17.63 33.76
N ASP A 247 3.37 -18.04 33.68
CA ASP A 247 4.52 -17.12 33.85
C ASP A 247 4.65 -16.11 32.69
N GLN A 248 3.94 -16.33 31.57
CA GLN A 248 3.86 -15.46 30.39
C GLN A 248 2.59 -14.59 30.38
N GLU A 249 1.89 -14.47 31.50
CA GLU A 249 0.69 -13.63 31.58
C GLU A 249 1.04 -12.15 31.36
N ALA A 250 0.36 -11.51 30.41
CA ALA A 250 0.45 -10.06 30.18
C ALA A 250 -0.95 -9.43 30.10
N VAL A 251 -1.02 -8.16 30.48
CA VAL A 251 -2.28 -7.40 30.55
C VAL A 251 -2.15 -6.15 29.70
N PHE A 252 -3.06 -6.01 28.75
CA PHE A 252 -3.17 -4.89 27.83
C PHE A 252 -4.50 -4.18 28.05
N GLN A 253 -4.51 -2.86 27.97
CA GLN A 253 -5.72 -2.08 28.21
C GLN A 253 -5.81 -0.91 27.25
N GLU A 254 -7.01 -0.67 26.74
CA GLU A 254 -7.35 0.53 25.98
C GLU A 254 -8.66 1.12 26.53
N THR A 255 -8.72 2.44 26.64
CA THR A 255 -9.93 3.14 27.08
C THR A 255 -10.45 3.98 25.94
N VAL A 256 -11.71 3.75 25.56
CA VAL A 256 -12.37 4.46 24.46
C VAL A 256 -13.74 4.94 24.90
N GLY A 257 -14.28 5.95 24.24
CA GLY A 257 -15.66 6.40 24.40
C GLY A 257 -16.65 5.24 24.19
N LYS A 258 -17.77 5.24 24.92
CA LYS A 258 -18.84 4.28 24.66
C LYS A 258 -19.36 4.40 23.24
N GLY A 259 -19.73 3.27 22.67
CA GLY A 259 -20.05 3.13 21.25
C GLY A 259 -18.82 2.98 20.34
N CYS A 260 -17.59 3.14 20.85
CA CYS A 260 -16.37 2.96 20.07
C CYS A 260 -15.80 1.54 20.22
N SER A 261 -15.06 1.12 19.20
CA SER A 261 -14.45 -0.22 19.11
C SER A 261 -12.99 -0.23 19.54
N VAL A 262 -12.51 -1.41 19.96
CA VAL A 262 -11.08 -1.68 20.16
C VAL A 262 -10.77 -2.96 19.42
N VAL A 263 -9.78 -2.92 18.54
CA VAL A 263 -9.32 -4.06 17.75
C VAL A 263 -7.92 -4.43 18.23
N PRO A 264 -7.73 -5.60 18.87
CA PRO A 264 -6.40 -6.07 19.21
C PRO A 264 -5.62 -6.46 17.96
N ILE A 265 -4.36 -6.04 17.91
CA ILE A 265 -3.41 -6.39 16.86
C ILE A 265 -2.23 -7.14 17.49
N GLY A 266 -1.85 -8.26 16.88
CA GLY A 266 -0.82 -9.18 17.36
C GLY A 266 -1.36 -10.56 17.76
N TYR A 267 -0.53 -11.61 17.60
CA TYR A 267 -0.86 -13.03 17.84
C TYR A 267 -2.04 -13.59 17.00
N ASN A 268 -2.26 -14.91 17.06
CA ASN A 268 -3.47 -15.54 16.50
C ASN A 268 -4.69 -15.11 17.35
N ASN A 269 -5.42 -14.11 16.87
CA ASN A 269 -6.47 -13.33 17.55
C ASN A 269 -7.78 -14.08 17.92
N VAL A 270 -7.70 -15.29 18.45
CA VAL A 270 -8.87 -15.91 19.07
C VAL A 270 -8.98 -15.37 20.50
N LEU A 271 -10.02 -14.55 20.73
CA LEU A 271 -10.34 -13.98 22.03
C LEU A 271 -11.38 -14.85 22.75
N TYR A 272 -11.31 -14.88 24.07
CA TYR A 272 -12.20 -15.64 24.94
C TYR A 272 -12.82 -14.75 26.02
N THR A 273 -14.02 -15.10 26.47
CA THR A 273 -14.72 -14.38 27.56
C THR A 273 -14.38 -14.89 28.96
N ASP A 274 -13.64 -16.00 29.05
CA ASP A 274 -13.28 -16.66 30.31
C ASP A 274 -11.77 -16.91 30.40
N GLU A 275 -11.25 -16.87 31.64
CA GLU A 275 -9.83 -17.08 31.96
C GLU A 275 -9.33 -18.48 31.56
N ALA A 276 -10.20 -19.49 31.46
CA ALA A 276 -9.81 -20.82 31.02
C ALA A 276 -9.70 -20.93 29.48
N CYS A 277 -10.00 -19.85 28.74
CA CYS A 277 -9.99 -19.78 27.29
C CYS A 277 -10.83 -20.90 26.65
N THR A 278 -12.09 -21.02 27.06
CA THR A 278 -13.01 -22.08 26.59
C THR A 278 -14.24 -21.56 25.86
N GLU A 279 -14.61 -20.31 26.09
CA GLU A 279 -15.75 -19.63 25.47
C GLU A 279 -15.23 -18.53 24.52
N GLU A 280 -15.17 -18.85 23.23
CA GLU A 280 -14.75 -17.89 22.20
C GLU A 280 -15.67 -16.67 22.18
N PHE A 281 -15.04 -15.51 22.08
CA PHE A 281 -15.70 -14.24 21.94
C PHE A 281 -16.13 -14.02 20.48
N SER A 282 -17.44 -14.12 20.21
CA SER A 282 -17.99 -13.69 18.93
C SER A 282 -18.16 -12.17 18.90
N SER A 283 -17.70 -11.52 17.82
CA SER A 283 -17.57 -10.07 17.60
C SER A 283 -18.82 -9.18 17.71
N ASN A 284 -19.92 -9.62 18.34
CA ASN A 284 -21.08 -8.78 18.66
C ASN A 284 -20.89 -8.00 19.98
N SER A 285 -19.69 -7.43 20.17
CA SER A 285 -19.22 -6.91 21.44
C SER A 285 -20.10 -5.77 21.98
N ASP A 286 -20.40 -5.83 23.28
CA ASP A 286 -20.96 -4.72 24.03
C ASP A 286 -19.95 -3.55 23.97
N THR A 287 -20.28 -2.48 23.23
CA THR A 287 -19.49 -1.25 23.12
C THR A 287 -19.86 -0.22 24.20
N GLU A 288 -20.69 -0.59 25.18
CA GLU A 288 -21.22 0.32 26.21
C GLU A 288 -20.64 0.05 27.60
N SER A 289 -20.10 -1.15 27.84
CA SER A 289 -19.58 -1.58 29.15
C SER A 289 -18.09 -1.91 29.11
N ASP A 290 -17.42 -1.86 30.25
CA ASP A 290 -16.08 -2.43 30.39
C ASP A 290 -16.09 -3.92 30.07
N VAL A 291 -15.04 -4.41 29.43
CA VAL A 291 -14.91 -5.82 29.07
C VAL A 291 -13.50 -6.32 29.36
N THR A 292 -13.41 -7.56 29.85
CA THR A 292 -12.16 -8.30 29.97
C THR A 292 -12.24 -9.51 29.05
N LEU A 293 -11.26 -9.63 28.16
CA LEU A 293 -11.09 -10.73 27.23
C LEU A 293 -9.76 -11.42 27.49
N TYR A 294 -9.67 -12.66 27.07
CA TYR A 294 -8.49 -13.50 27.27
C TYR A 294 -7.98 -14.02 25.94
N ALA A 295 -6.68 -14.27 25.82
CA ALA A 295 -6.05 -14.83 24.64
C ALA A 295 -4.96 -15.82 25.02
N ILE A 296 -4.71 -16.80 24.15
CA ILE A 296 -3.56 -17.71 24.27
C ILE A 296 -2.58 -17.34 23.15
N THR A 297 -1.35 -17.03 23.51
CA THR A 297 -0.29 -16.73 22.57
C THR A 297 0.64 -17.92 22.55
N ASN A 298 0.65 -18.70 21.47
CA ASN A 298 1.66 -19.73 21.33
C ASN A 298 2.97 -19.01 20.98
N GLU A 299 3.87 -18.82 21.97
CA GLU A 299 5.29 -18.73 21.66
C GLU A 299 5.66 -20.12 21.13
N THR A 300 5.59 -20.31 19.82
CA THR A 300 6.26 -21.45 19.22
C THR A 300 7.74 -21.11 19.28
N ASP A 301 8.41 -21.56 20.34
CA ASP A 301 9.87 -21.66 20.39
C ASP A 301 10.32 -22.48 19.17
N GLU A 302 10.70 -21.81 18.08
CA GLU A 302 11.50 -22.40 17.00
C GLU A 302 12.93 -22.66 17.50
N GLU A 303 13.12 -23.41 18.58
CA GLU A 303 14.43 -24.00 18.91
C GLU A 303 14.24 -25.34 19.60
N THR A 304 14.16 -26.41 18.81
CA THR A 304 14.82 -27.69 19.12
C THR A 304 14.85 -28.58 17.88
N GLU A 305 15.74 -28.26 16.93
CA GLU A 305 16.38 -29.34 16.16
C GLU A 305 17.28 -30.13 17.13
N GLU A 306 16.68 -31.04 17.90
CA GLU A 306 17.45 -32.10 18.54
C GLU A 306 17.98 -33.03 17.45
N THR A 307 19.23 -32.80 17.08
CA THR A 307 20.15 -33.80 16.54
C THR A 307 19.94 -35.16 17.22
N VAL A 308 19.39 -36.13 16.47
CA VAL A 308 19.60 -37.55 16.74
C VAL A 308 20.51 -38.10 15.66
N GLN A 309 21.83 -37.98 15.91
CA GLN A 309 22.79 -38.97 15.43
C GLN A 309 22.67 -40.20 16.33
N GLU A 310 22.25 -41.33 15.77
CA GLU A 310 22.66 -42.68 16.19
C GLU A 310 22.47 -43.61 14.98
N GLU A 311 23.54 -43.86 14.22
CA GLU A 311 24.29 -45.13 14.25
C GLU A 311 23.40 -46.38 14.41
N SER A 312 23.02 -47.02 13.29
CA SER A 312 23.23 -48.46 13.09
C SER A 312 22.70 -48.93 11.74
N GLU A 313 23.58 -49.24 10.79
CA GLU A 313 23.36 -50.39 9.91
C GLU A 313 24.68 -51.16 9.75
N GLN A 314 24.66 -52.37 10.32
CA GLN A 314 25.47 -53.52 9.92
C GLN A 314 24.89 -54.14 8.66
#